data_AF-A0A419DT60-F1
#
_entry.id   AF-A0A419DT60-F1
#
_cell.length_a   1.000
_cell.length_b   1.000
_cell.length_c   1.000
_cell.angle_alpha   90.00
_cell.angle_beta   90.00
_cell.angle_gamma   90.00
#
_symmetry.space_group_name_H-M   'P 1'
#
loop_
_entity.id
_entity.type
_entity.pdbx_description
1 polymer ?
#
loop_
_entity_poly.entity_id
_entity_poly.type
_entity_poly.pdbx_seq_one_letter_code
_entity_poly.pdbx_strand_id
1 'polypeptide(L)'
;MQAVALSFDVKGSRDYSSKEALLQTLRTLADDLNTAFPTSIVPFQIKSGDSLLAVFADYPVSYPVILKLLNQELTGYIGIGFGQYETMSTIKAEEANGSAIIHAFEAQEQAKTLPSRIAFAGPPYLPTALLNGYFEMLYPAYFGKTDRQIELHQLMDQYPDDTYEEIGRRMGFKEQDARANVAKLVSRSQRKQRKRLEAALTQALEQFQVWEAIR
;
A
#
# COMPACT_ATOMS: atom_id res chain seq x y z
N MET A 1 6.86 18.35 -11.84
CA MET A 1 7.06 16.98 -12.36
C MET A 1 5.93 16.16 -11.80
N GLN A 2 5.24 15.38 -12.64
CA GLN A 2 4.17 14.53 -12.16
C GLN A 2 4.70 13.51 -11.15
N ALA A 3 3.96 13.29 -10.07
CA ALA A 3 4.36 12.43 -8.98
C ALA A 3 3.16 11.93 -8.17
N VAL A 4 3.35 10.78 -7.52
CA VAL A 4 2.48 10.29 -6.47
C VAL A 4 3.19 10.42 -5.14
N ALA A 5 2.54 11.05 -4.17
CA ALA A 5 3.01 11.11 -2.79
C ALA A 5 2.21 10.13 -1.93
N LEU A 6 2.90 9.46 -1.01
CA LEU A 6 2.33 8.51 -0.07
C LEU A 6 2.62 9.00 1.34
N SER A 7 1.57 9.21 2.12
CA SER A 7 1.68 9.51 3.54
C SER A 7 1.09 8.39 4.38
N PHE A 8 1.72 8.14 5.53
CA PHE A 8 1.28 7.13 6.50
C PHE A 8 1.32 7.75 7.89
N ASP A 9 0.17 7.85 8.56
CA ASP A 9 0.03 8.42 9.90
C ASP A 9 -0.33 7.32 10.91
N VAL A 10 0.50 7.14 11.94
CA VAL A 10 0.30 6.07 12.92
C VAL A 10 -0.95 6.34 13.76
N LYS A 11 -1.87 5.37 13.75
CA LYS A 11 -3.12 5.46 14.49
C LYS A 11 -2.84 5.45 15.99
N GLY A 12 -3.39 6.44 16.70
CA GLY A 12 -3.24 6.51 18.16
C GLY A 12 -1.79 6.75 18.60
N SER A 13 -0.96 7.34 17.74
CA SER A 13 0.44 7.65 18.04
C SER A 13 0.63 8.35 19.39
N ARG A 14 -0.33 9.21 19.76
CA ARG A 14 -0.39 9.94 21.03
C ARG A 14 -0.41 9.04 22.26
N ASP A 15 -1.02 7.87 22.16
CA ASP A 15 -1.25 6.95 23.28
C ASP A 15 -0.10 5.94 23.48
N TYR A 16 0.90 5.95 22.61
CA TYR A 16 2.09 5.11 22.77
C TYR A 16 2.87 5.49 24.03
N SER A 17 3.10 4.50 24.89
CA SER A 17 3.82 4.64 26.16
C SER A 17 5.29 5.05 26.00
N SER A 18 5.92 4.69 24.88
CA SER A 18 7.28 5.09 24.53
C SER A 18 7.31 5.69 23.12
N LYS A 19 7.55 7.01 23.05
CA LYS A 19 7.73 7.73 21.78
C LYS A 19 9.00 7.32 21.06
N GLU A 20 10.06 7.02 21.80
CA GLU A 20 11.33 6.57 21.23
C GLU A 20 11.18 5.20 20.58
N ALA A 21 10.42 4.28 21.20
CA ALA A 21 10.14 2.98 20.61
C ALA A 21 9.33 3.12 19.31
N LEU A 22 8.29 3.96 19.31
CA LEU A 22 7.52 4.25 18.10
C LEU A 22 8.41 4.81 16.98
N LEU A 23 9.28 5.77 17.31
CA LEU A 23 10.20 6.37 16.36
C LEU A 23 11.15 5.32 15.78
N GLN A 24 11.66 4.40 16.60
CA GLN A 24 12.53 3.32 16.14
C GLN A 24 11.80 2.31 15.25
N THR A 25 10.54 1.96 15.57
CA THR A 25 9.71 1.12 14.70
C THR A 25 9.46 1.81 13.36
N LEU A 26 9.17 3.12 13.36
CA LEU A 26 9.00 3.90 12.14
C LEU A 26 10.26 3.99 11.30
N ARG A 27 11.44 4.14 11.92
CA ARG A 27 12.73 4.09 11.21
C ARG A 27 12.92 2.75 10.50
N THR A 28 12.70 1.66 11.23
CA THR A 28 12.80 0.30 10.69
C THR A 28 11.84 0.10 9.51
N LEU A 29 10.59 0.54 9.67
CA LEU A 29 9.60 0.49 8.60
C LEU A 29 10.01 1.33 7.38
N ALA A 30 10.54 2.54 7.60
CA ALA A 30 11.03 3.39 6.52
C ALA A 30 12.18 2.72 5.76
N ASP A 31 13.13 2.12 6.46
CA ASP A 31 14.26 1.39 5.85
C ASP A 31 13.78 0.17 5.04
N ASP A 32 12.82 -0.59 5.56
CA ASP A 32 12.21 -1.72 4.87
C ASP A 32 11.45 -1.30 3.60
N LEU A 33 10.72 -0.18 3.67
CA LEU A 33 10.02 0.38 2.52
C LEU A 33 11.00 0.92 1.48
N ASN A 34 12.05 1.63 1.90
CA ASN A 34 13.07 2.17 1.00
C ASN A 34 13.88 1.06 0.30
N THR A 35 14.12 -0.06 1.01
CA THR A 35 14.74 -1.25 0.42
C THR A 35 13.82 -1.92 -0.59
N ALA A 36 12.51 -2.03 -0.30
CA ALA A 36 11.53 -2.63 -1.20
C ALA A 36 11.18 -1.75 -2.41
N PHE A 37 11.29 -0.42 -2.27
CA PHE A 37 10.88 0.57 -3.27
C PHE A 37 11.98 1.62 -3.50
N PRO A 38 13.12 1.24 -4.13
CA PRO A 38 14.30 2.09 -4.21
C PRO A 38 14.18 3.25 -5.22
N THR A 39 13.12 3.29 -6.03
CA THR A 39 12.93 4.27 -7.12
C THR A 39 12.18 5.53 -6.69
N SER A 40 12.19 5.83 -5.39
CA SER A 40 11.58 7.05 -4.85
C SER A 40 12.38 8.30 -5.22
N ILE A 41 11.68 9.40 -5.46
CA ILE A 41 12.26 10.75 -5.58
C ILE A 41 12.60 11.27 -4.19
N VAL A 42 11.64 11.12 -3.27
CA VAL A 42 11.81 11.35 -1.83
C VAL A 42 11.58 10.00 -1.16
N PRO A 43 12.61 9.35 -0.60
CA PRO A 43 12.43 8.08 0.11
C PRO A 43 11.56 8.29 1.35
N PHE A 44 10.99 7.19 1.84
CA PHE A 44 10.23 7.18 3.09
C PHE A 44 11.08 7.78 4.20
N GLN A 45 10.60 8.89 4.74
CA GLN A 45 11.21 9.62 5.84
C GLN A 45 10.14 9.98 6.86
N ILE A 46 10.56 10.00 8.11
CA ILE A 46 9.69 10.36 9.22
C ILE A 46 9.37 11.85 9.14
N LYS A 47 8.08 12.17 9.27
CA LYS A 47 7.56 13.52 9.35
C LYS A 47 6.75 13.68 10.62
N SER A 48 6.95 14.81 11.31
CA SER A 48 6.25 15.15 12.56
C SER A 48 6.38 14.14 13.71
N GLY A 49 7.29 13.16 13.61
CA GLY A 49 7.61 12.18 14.65
C GLY A 49 6.76 10.90 14.65
N ASP A 50 5.63 10.89 13.96
CA ASP A 50 4.67 9.77 13.95
C ASP A 50 4.09 9.44 12.57
N SER A 51 4.56 10.09 11.52
CA SER A 51 4.15 9.83 10.15
C SER A 51 5.33 9.54 9.23
N LEU A 52 5.08 8.89 8.10
CA LEU A 52 6.02 8.72 7.00
C LEU A 52 5.52 9.47 5.77
N LEU A 53 6.46 9.99 4.97
CA LEU A 53 6.19 10.55 3.65
C LEU A 53 7.20 10.00 2.64
N ALA A 54 6.72 9.63 1.46
CA ALA A 54 7.54 9.37 0.29
C ALA A 54 6.90 9.96 -0.97
N VAL A 55 7.72 10.17 -1.99
CA VAL A 55 7.28 10.68 -3.30
C VAL A 55 7.92 9.84 -4.40
N PHE A 56 7.12 9.43 -5.38
CA PHE A 56 7.54 8.62 -6.52
C PHE A 56 7.09 9.25 -7.83
N ALA A 57 7.83 9.00 -8.90
CA ALA A 57 7.42 9.43 -10.24
C ALA A 57 6.25 8.58 -10.77
N ASP A 58 6.23 7.29 -10.43
CA ASP A 58 5.33 6.31 -11.02
C ASP A 58 4.08 6.06 -10.16
N TYR A 59 2.90 6.39 -10.68
CA TYR A 59 1.61 6.18 -9.99
C TYR A 59 1.35 4.73 -9.59
N PRO A 60 1.68 3.72 -10.44
CA PRO A 60 1.43 2.32 -10.13
C PRO A 60 2.14 1.81 -8.87
N VAL A 61 3.26 2.43 -8.46
CA VAL A 61 4.00 2.02 -7.26
C VAL A 61 3.18 2.19 -5.99
N SER A 62 2.17 3.07 -6.00
CA SER A 62 1.30 3.30 -4.85
C SER A 62 0.60 2.02 -4.39
N TYR A 63 0.21 1.14 -5.32
CA TYR A 63 -0.50 -0.10 -5.00
C TYR A 63 0.31 -1.08 -4.12
N PRO A 64 1.50 -1.56 -4.54
CA PRO A 64 2.29 -2.47 -3.73
C PRO A 64 2.77 -1.81 -2.42
N VAL A 65 2.98 -0.49 -2.38
CA VAL A 65 3.30 0.21 -1.13
C VAL A 65 2.13 0.17 -0.16
N ILE A 66 0.90 0.46 -0.61
CA ILE A 66 -0.31 0.35 0.21
C ILE A 66 -0.42 -1.06 0.80
N LEU A 67 -0.25 -2.10 -0.01
CA LEU A 67 -0.26 -3.48 0.48
C LEU A 67 0.82 -3.72 1.53
N LYS A 68 2.04 -3.22 1.32
CA LYS A 68 3.13 -3.42 2.29
C LYS A 68 2.84 -2.70 3.60
N LEU A 69 2.32 -1.47 3.57
CA LEU A 69 1.92 -0.69 4.76
C LEU A 69 0.77 -1.35 5.55
N LEU A 70 -0.22 -1.92 4.85
CA LEU A 70 -1.36 -2.58 5.50
C LEU A 70 -0.98 -3.88 6.20
N ASN A 71 0.11 -4.53 5.79
CA ASN A 71 0.61 -5.77 6.39
C ASN A 71 1.69 -5.53 7.47
N GLN A 72 1.85 -4.28 7.94
CA GLN A 72 2.75 -3.97 9.05
C GLN A 72 2.06 -4.12 10.40
N GLU A 73 2.87 -4.31 11.45
CA GLU A 73 2.38 -4.28 12.84
C GLU A 73 1.84 -2.89 13.22
N LEU A 74 2.48 -1.84 12.70
CA LEU A 74 1.99 -0.47 12.88
C LEU A 74 0.70 -0.26 12.09
N THR A 75 -0.38 -0.05 12.82
CA THR A 75 -1.66 0.36 12.24
C THR A 75 -1.63 1.87 12.00
N GLY A 76 -1.91 2.31 10.77
CA GLY A 76 -2.02 3.72 10.44
C GLY A 76 -3.05 4.02 9.36
N TYR A 77 -3.11 5.29 8.98
CA TYR A 77 -3.94 5.85 7.91
C TYR A 77 -3.05 6.18 6.71
N ILE A 78 -3.43 5.71 5.53
CA ILE A 78 -2.65 5.83 4.30
C ILE A 78 -3.31 6.86 3.38
N GLY A 79 -2.60 7.94 3.09
CA GLY A 79 -3.01 8.95 2.12
C GLY A 79 -2.21 8.84 0.83
N ILE A 80 -2.90 8.82 -0.31
CA ILE A 80 -2.28 8.76 -1.63
C ILE A 80 -2.67 10.01 -2.41
N GLY A 81 -1.68 10.82 -2.76
CA GLY A 81 -1.88 12.08 -3.46
C GLY A 81 -1.25 12.07 -4.85
N PHE A 82 -2.04 12.37 -5.87
CA PHE A 82 -1.57 12.53 -7.25
C PHE A 82 -1.43 14.01 -7.61
N GLY A 83 -0.42 14.35 -8.41
CA GLY A 83 -0.26 15.71 -8.91
C GLY A 83 1.19 16.04 -9.23
N GLN A 84 1.60 17.27 -8.93
CA GLN A 84 2.95 17.73 -9.20
C GLN A 84 3.82 17.69 -7.95
N TYR A 85 5.04 17.24 -8.11
CA TYR A 85 6.18 17.55 -7.25
C TYR A 85 6.91 18.77 -7.84
N GLU A 86 7.31 19.71 -7.00
CA GLU A 86 7.82 21.03 -7.44
C GLU A 86 9.26 21.30 -6.98
N THR A 87 9.71 20.65 -5.91
CA THR A 87 11.05 20.86 -5.33
C THR A 87 12.06 19.81 -5.81
N MET A 88 12.36 19.78 -7.11
CA MET A 88 13.20 18.71 -7.71
C MET A 88 14.63 18.60 -7.14
N SER A 89 15.11 19.64 -6.46
CA SER A 89 16.48 19.70 -5.92
C SER A 89 16.66 18.98 -4.59
N THR A 90 15.58 18.51 -3.96
CA THR A 90 15.65 17.87 -2.64
C THR A 90 15.12 16.44 -2.68
N ILE A 91 15.68 15.62 -1.81
CA ILE A 91 15.22 14.26 -1.50
C ILE A 91 14.69 14.19 -0.07
N LYS A 92 14.55 15.31 0.63
CA LYS A 92 14.11 15.34 2.03
C LYS A 92 12.62 15.62 2.15
N ALA A 93 11.93 14.84 2.98
CA ALA A 93 10.49 14.99 3.20
C ALA A 93 10.08 16.33 3.85
N GLU A 94 11.00 16.98 4.57
CA GLU A 94 10.77 18.27 5.22
C GLU A 94 10.78 19.46 4.23
N GLU A 95 11.59 19.35 3.17
CA GLU A 95 11.75 20.36 2.12
C GLU A 95 10.84 20.06 0.91
N ALA A 96 10.31 18.84 0.80
CA ALA A 96 9.49 18.37 -0.30
C ALA A 96 8.16 19.15 -0.39
N ASN A 97 7.88 19.72 -1.56
CA ASN A 97 6.65 20.47 -1.82
C ASN A 97 6.04 20.16 -3.20
N GLY A 98 4.73 20.40 -3.33
CA GLY A 98 3.95 20.22 -4.54
C GLY A 98 2.54 19.67 -4.28
N SER A 99 1.65 19.81 -5.25
CA SER A 99 0.25 19.39 -5.13
C SER A 99 0.07 17.90 -4.82
N ALA A 100 0.95 17.02 -5.29
CA ALA A 100 0.90 15.59 -4.94
C ALA A 100 0.98 15.39 -3.41
N ILE A 101 1.85 16.13 -2.73
CA ILE A 101 2.05 16.04 -1.28
C ILE A 101 0.85 16.62 -0.53
N ILE A 102 0.31 17.75 -0.99
CA ILE A 102 -0.89 18.36 -0.42
C ILE A 102 -2.05 17.35 -0.47
N HIS A 103 -2.31 16.78 -1.65
CA HIS A 103 -3.35 15.79 -1.82
C HIS A 103 -3.09 14.53 -0.97
N ALA A 104 -1.85 14.09 -0.77
CA ALA A 104 -1.57 12.93 0.07
C ALA A 104 -2.01 13.17 1.52
N PHE A 105 -1.75 14.36 2.08
CA PHE A 105 -2.22 14.70 3.41
C PHE A 105 -3.74 14.87 3.49
N GLU A 106 -4.38 15.46 2.48
CA GLU A 106 -5.85 15.54 2.40
C GLU A 106 -6.48 14.14 2.38
N ALA A 107 -5.93 13.24 1.57
CA ALA A 107 -6.34 11.84 1.51
C ALA A 107 -6.12 11.12 2.85
N GLN A 108 -5.01 11.37 3.54
CA GLN A 108 -4.75 10.79 4.86
C GLN A 108 -5.80 11.20 5.89
N GLU A 109 -6.22 12.47 5.89
CA GLU A 109 -7.30 12.93 6.77
C GLU A 109 -8.64 12.27 6.40
N GLN A 110 -8.94 12.12 5.10
CA GLN A 110 -10.11 11.36 4.67
C GLN A 110 -10.04 9.89 5.11
N ALA A 111 -8.86 9.26 5.01
CA ALA A 111 -8.63 7.87 5.38
C ALA A 111 -8.97 7.57 6.85
N LYS A 112 -8.89 8.57 7.74
CA LYS A 112 -9.31 8.46 9.15
C LYS A 112 -10.80 8.15 9.32
N THR A 113 -11.60 8.48 8.32
CA THR A 113 -13.06 8.26 8.31
C THR A 113 -13.46 6.94 7.64
N LEU A 114 -12.53 6.26 6.97
CA LEU A 114 -12.79 5.07 6.16
C LEU A 114 -12.40 3.78 6.90
N PRO A 115 -13.23 2.71 6.83
CA PRO A 115 -12.87 1.40 7.38
C PRO A 115 -11.58 0.81 6.78
N SER A 116 -11.30 1.11 5.52
CA SER A 116 -10.09 0.69 4.80
C SER A 116 -8.82 1.37 5.31
N ARG A 117 -8.95 2.54 5.96
CA ARG A 117 -7.85 3.43 6.37
C ARG A 117 -6.96 3.87 5.19
N ILE A 118 -7.51 3.89 3.98
CA ILE A 118 -6.81 4.29 2.76
C ILE A 118 -7.71 5.27 2.03
N ALA A 119 -7.16 6.39 1.56
CA ALA A 119 -7.84 7.22 0.60
C ALA A 119 -6.90 7.75 -0.48
N PHE A 120 -7.50 8.18 -1.58
CA PHE A 120 -6.87 8.80 -2.73
C PHE A 120 -7.40 10.22 -2.91
N ALA A 121 -6.50 11.16 -3.18
CA ALA A 121 -6.82 12.53 -3.58
C ALA A 121 -5.90 12.97 -4.72
N GLY A 122 -6.31 14.04 -5.41
CA GLY A 122 -5.72 14.42 -6.69
C GLY A 122 -6.43 15.62 -7.29
N PRO A 123 -5.93 16.16 -8.41
CA PRO A 123 -6.57 17.27 -9.09
C PRO A 123 -8.00 16.92 -9.53
N PRO A 124 -8.90 17.90 -9.72
CA PRO A 124 -10.34 17.66 -9.94
C PRO A 124 -10.70 16.75 -11.12
N TYR A 125 -9.79 16.60 -12.09
CA TYR A 125 -9.99 15.75 -13.25
C TYR A 125 -9.58 14.29 -13.04
N LEU A 126 -8.81 13.99 -11.99
CA LEU A 126 -8.37 12.64 -11.69
C LEU A 126 -9.49 11.94 -10.90
N PRO A 127 -9.99 10.78 -11.33
CA PRO A 127 -11.20 10.17 -10.76
C PRO A 127 -10.90 9.44 -9.44
N THR A 128 -10.43 10.16 -8.43
CA THR A 128 -10.06 9.62 -7.10
C THR A 128 -11.24 8.98 -6.38
N ALA A 129 -12.46 9.48 -6.58
CA ALA A 129 -13.68 8.84 -6.06
C ALA A 129 -13.86 7.40 -6.58
N LEU A 130 -13.49 7.12 -7.84
CA LEU A 130 -13.52 5.76 -8.38
C LEU A 130 -12.43 4.90 -7.74
N LEU A 131 -11.21 5.45 -7.53
CA LEU A 131 -10.14 4.73 -6.84
C LEU A 131 -10.52 4.38 -5.41
N ASN A 132 -11.10 5.33 -4.67
CA ASN A 132 -11.60 5.13 -3.31
C ASN A 132 -12.67 4.03 -3.27
N GLY A 133 -13.72 4.13 -4.11
CA GLY A 133 -14.77 3.10 -4.17
C GLY A 133 -14.23 1.73 -4.59
N TYR A 134 -13.29 1.69 -5.52
CA TYR A 134 -12.66 0.45 -5.96
C TYR A 134 -11.85 -0.20 -4.84
N PHE A 135 -11.08 0.58 -4.07
CA PHE A 135 -10.33 0.09 -2.93
C PHE A 135 -11.24 -0.37 -1.79
N GLU A 136 -12.34 0.32 -1.53
CA GLU A 136 -13.36 -0.12 -0.57
C GLU A 136 -13.97 -1.47 -0.95
N MET A 137 -14.15 -1.76 -2.25
CA MET A 137 -14.58 -3.08 -2.72
C MET A 137 -13.47 -4.13 -2.63
N LEU A 138 -12.23 -3.74 -2.92
CA LEU A 138 -11.07 -4.64 -2.92
C LEU A 138 -10.62 -5.00 -1.50
N TYR A 139 -10.80 -4.09 -0.53
CA TYR A 139 -10.30 -4.23 0.83
C TYR A 139 -10.91 -5.44 1.56
N PRO A 140 -12.23 -5.69 1.58
CA PRO A 140 -12.80 -6.92 2.14
C PRO A 140 -12.31 -8.18 1.40
N ALA A 141 -12.08 -8.10 0.09
CA ALA A 141 -11.55 -9.20 -0.70
C ALA A 141 -10.06 -9.48 -0.41
N TYR A 142 -9.39 -8.63 0.37
CA TYR A 142 -8.01 -8.78 0.85
C TYR A 142 -7.94 -9.08 2.36
N PHE A 143 -8.62 -8.27 3.16
CA PHE A 143 -8.52 -8.24 4.63
C PHE A 143 -9.74 -8.85 5.34
N GLY A 144 -10.83 -9.14 4.63
CA GLY A 144 -11.93 -9.97 5.15
C GLY A 144 -11.58 -11.47 5.20
N LYS A 145 -10.28 -11.79 5.14
CA LYS A 145 -9.73 -13.13 5.05
C LYS A 145 -9.20 -13.58 6.40
N THR A 146 -9.24 -14.88 6.65
CA THR A 146 -8.56 -15.45 7.81
C THR A 146 -7.04 -15.38 7.63
N ASP A 147 -6.27 -15.39 8.73
CA ASP A 147 -4.81 -15.41 8.70
C ASP A 147 -4.26 -16.51 7.77
N ARG A 148 -4.90 -17.69 7.77
CA ARG A 148 -4.55 -18.79 6.87
C ARG A 148 -4.76 -18.48 5.38
N GLN A 149 -5.77 -17.68 5.04
CA GLN A 149 -5.96 -17.25 3.65
C GLN A 149 -4.99 -16.15 3.25
N ILE A 150 -4.60 -15.27 4.18
CA ILE A 150 -3.56 -14.26 3.97
C ILE A 150 -2.21 -14.94 3.73
N GLU A 151 -1.82 -15.87 4.60
CA GLU A 151 -0.60 -16.67 4.47
C GLU A 151 -0.57 -17.47 3.15
N LEU A 152 -1.69 -18.15 2.80
CA LEU A 152 -1.80 -18.83 1.51
C LEU A 152 -1.50 -17.88 0.34
N HIS A 153 -2.06 -16.67 0.38
CA HIS A 153 -1.89 -15.70 -0.70
C HIS A 153 -0.47 -15.18 -0.78
N GLN A 154 0.16 -14.89 0.36
CA GLN A 154 1.57 -14.49 0.41
C GLN A 154 2.48 -15.59 -0.16
N LEU A 155 2.29 -16.84 0.26
CA LEU A 155 3.09 -17.97 -0.24
C LEU A 155 2.91 -18.21 -1.73
N MET A 156 1.67 -18.16 -2.24
CA MET A 156 1.41 -18.33 -3.68
C MET A 156 1.88 -17.14 -4.53
N ASP A 157 2.03 -15.96 -3.94
CA ASP A 157 2.58 -14.78 -4.64
C ASP A 157 4.12 -14.81 -4.59
N GLN A 158 4.71 -15.34 -3.52
CA GLN A 158 6.16 -15.52 -3.36
C GLN A 158 6.72 -16.70 -4.17
N TYR A 159 5.95 -17.79 -4.27
CA TYR A 159 6.32 -19.02 -4.98
C TYR A 159 5.26 -19.32 -6.05
N PRO A 160 5.23 -18.57 -7.15
CA PRO A 160 4.16 -18.68 -8.15
C PRO A 160 4.16 -20.02 -8.90
N ASP A 161 5.30 -20.71 -8.95
CA ASP A 161 5.49 -21.97 -9.65
C ASP A 161 5.31 -23.21 -8.75
N ASP A 162 5.22 -23.02 -7.43
CA ASP A 162 5.03 -24.13 -6.48
C ASP A 162 3.63 -24.77 -6.68
N THR A 163 3.61 -26.09 -6.59
CA THR A 163 2.38 -26.88 -6.55
C THR A 163 1.60 -26.64 -5.25
N TYR A 164 0.31 -26.98 -5.24
CA TYR A 164 -0.50 -26.92 -4.02
C TYR A 164 0.04 -27.81 -2.90
N GLU A 165 0.79 -28.86 -3.24
CA GLU A 165 1.43 -29.72 -2.25
C GLU A 165 2.61 -29.01 -1.58
N GLU A 166 3.48 -28.38 -2.35
CA GLU A 166 4.63 -27.61 -1.85
C GLU A 166 4.18 -26.42 -1.01
N ILE A 167 3.20 -25.64 -1.50
CA ILE A 167 2.57 -24.56 -0.72
C ILE A 167 1.99 -25.12 0.58
N GLY A 168 1.32 -26.27 0.53
CA GLY A 168 0.70 -26.87 1.71
C GLY A 168 1.72 -27.33 2.75
N ARG A 169 2.87 -27.86 2.31
CA ARG A 169 3.99 -28.18 3.20
C ARG A 169 4.58 -26.92 3.85
N ARG A 170 4.73 -25.83 3.10
CA ARG A 170 5.18 -24.52 3.65
C ARG A 170 4.21 -23.96 4.69
N MET A 171 2.91 -24.17 4.50
CA MET A 171 1.86 -23.82 5.48
C MET A 171 1.84 -24.76 6.70
N GLY A 172 2.65 -25.81 6.72
CA GLY A 172 2.71 -26.79 7.81
C GLY A 172 1.64 -27.87 7.78
N PHE A 173 0.97 -28.11 6.65
CA PHE A 173 0.09 -29.26 6.49
C PHE A 173 0.89 -30.56 6.38
N LYS A 174 0.31 -31.66 6.88
CA LYS A 174 0.85 -33.01 6.67
C LYS A 174 0.85 -33.32 5.18
N GLU A 175 1.89 -34.01 4.71
CA GLU A 175 2.13 -34.33 3.30
C GLU A 175 0.88 -34.91 2.59
N GLN A 176 0.25 -35.91 3.21
CA GLN A 176 -0.96 -36.57 2.69
C GLN A 176 -2.19 -35.65 2.54
N ASP A 177 -2.25 -34.54 3.30
CA ASP A 177 -3.41 -33.63 3.35
C ASP A 177 -3.11 -32.26 2.69
N ALA A 178 -1.84 -31.99 2.37
CA ALA A 178 -1.34 -30.69 1.94
C ALA A 178 -2.07 -30.14 0.72
N ARG A 179 -2.11 -30.93 -0.37
CA ARG A 179 -2.78 -30.55 -1.62
C ARG A 179 -4.27 -30.27 -1.44
N ALA A 180 -4.98 -31.15 -0.72
CA ALA A 180 -6.42 -31.05 -0.54
C ALA A 180 -6.81 -29.81 0.30
N ASN A 181 -6.06 -29.53 1.37
CA ASN A 181 -6.28 -28.37 2.21
C ASN A 181 -6.01 -27.06 1.47
N VAL A 182 -4.91 -26.98 0.70
CA VAL A 182 -4.61 -25.80 -0.12
C VAL A 182 -5.69 -25.59 -1.19
N ALA A 183 -6.11 -26.62 -1.92
CA ALA A 183 -7.18 -26.51 -2.91
C ALA A 183 -8.48 -25.95 -2.30
N LYS A 184 -8.85 -26.44 -1.10
CA LYS A 184 -10.02 -25.93 -0.36
C LYS A 184 -9.86 -24.46 0.02
N LEU A 185 -8.70 -24.06 0.53
CA LEU A 185 -8.43 -22.66 0.87
C LEU A 185 -8.50 -21.75 -0.37
N VAL A 186 -7.85 -22.15 -1.48
CA VAL A 186 -7.88 -21.41 -2.76
C VAL A 186 -9.30 -21.24 -3.28
N SER A 187 -10.12 -22.29 -3.24
CA SER A 187 -11.51 -22.22 -3.72
C SER A 187 -12.36 -21.18 -2.98
N ARG A 188 -12.06 -20.95 -1.70
CA ARG A 188 -12.76 -19.99 -0.83
C ARG A 188 -12.11 -18.62 -0.81
N SER A 189 -10.97 -18.46 -1.47
CA SER A 189 -10.16 -17.25 -1.33
C SER A 189 -10.39 -16.23 -2.44
N GLN A 190 -11.24 -16.48 -3.43
CA GLN A 190 -11.48 -15.57 -4.56
C GLN A 190 -10.20 -15.05 -5.24
N ARG A 191 -9.09 -15.82 -5.21
CA ARG A 191 -7.75 -15.33 -5.59
C ARG A 191 -7.70 -14.82 -7.03
N LYS A 192 -8.40 -15.50 -7.94
CA LYS A 192 -8.49 -15.12 -9.36
C LYS A 192 -9.20 -13.77 -9.53
N GLN A 193 -10.28 -13.52 -8.80
CA GLN A 193 -10.98 -12.25 -8.82
C GLN A 193 -10.09 -11.15 -8.25
N ARG A 194 -9.44 -11.41 -7.11
CA ARG A 194 -8.46 -10.51 -6.50
C ARG A 194 -7.40 -10.09 -7.52
N LYS A 195 -6.63 -11.04 -8.08
CA LYS A 195 -5.55 -10.78 -9.05
C LYS A 195 -6.01 -9.99 -10.27
N ARG A 196 -7.24 -10.24 -10.77
CA ARG A 196 -7.83 -9.43 -11.84
C ARG A 196 -8.09 -7.99 -11.40
N LEU A 197 -8.60 -7.81 -10.18
CA LEU A 197 -8.84 -6.47 -9.65
C LEU A 197 -7.53 -5.71 -9.39
N GLU A 198 -6.48 -6.38 -8.91
CA GLU A 198 -5.14 -5.80 -8.77
C GLU A 198 -4.62 -5.30 -10.13
N ALA A 199 -4.65 -6.16 -11.15
CA ALA A 199 -4.17 -5.83 -12.48
C ALA A 199 -4.94 -4.65 -13.08
N ALA A 200 -6.27 -4.62 -12.93
CA ALA A 200 -7.09 -3.51 -13.42
C ALA A 200 -6.78 -2.19 -12.70
N LEU A 201 -6.52 -2.23 -11.40
CA LEU A 201 -6.11 -1.04 -10.65
C LEU A 201 -4.74 -0.53 -11.10
N THR A 202 -3.74 -1.41 -11.20
CA THR A 202 -2.40 -1.04 -11.68
C THR A 202 -2.47 -0.42 -13.08
N GLN A 203 -3.22 -1.03 -14.00
CA GLN A 203 -3.43 -0.48 -15.35
C GLN A 203 -4.16 0.87 -15.33
N ALA A 204 -5.14 1.06 -14.44
CA ALA A 204 -5.81 2.35 -14.30
C ALA A 204 -4.85 3.45 -13.81
N LEU A 205 -3.97 3.13 -12.86
CA LEU A 205 -2.93 4.05 -12.37
C LEU A 205 -1.94 4.43 -13.48
N GLU A 206 -1.51 3.46 -14.30
CA GLU A 206 -0.68 3.71 -15.50
C GLU A 206 -1.38 4.67 -16.47
N GLN A 207 -2.65 4.42 -16.76
CA GLN A 207 -3.44 5.26 -17.68
C GLN A 207 -3.64 6.67 -17.15
N PHE A 208 -3.95 6.83 -15.86
CA PHE A 208 -4.11 8.14 -15.25
C PHE A 208 -2.82 8.94 -15.30
N GLN A 209 -1.67 8.28 -15.11
CA GLN A 209 -0.38 8.94 -15.22
C GLN A 209 -0.16 9.50 -16.64
N VAL A 210 -0.38 8.66 -17.66
CA VAL A 210 -0.26 9.05 -19.07
C VAL A 210 -1.22 10.19 -19.44
N TRP A 211 -2.47 10.14 -18.97
CA TRP A 211 -3.47 11.16 -19.30
C TRP A 211 -3.14 12.53 -18.73
N GLU A 212 -2.61 12.58 -17.52
CA GLU A 212 -2.17 13.84 -16.92
C GLU A 212 -0.92 14.40 -17.63
N ALA A 213 -0.04 13.56 -18.19
CA ALA A 213 1.12 14.03 -18.96
C ALA A 213 0.74 14.70 -20.31
N ILE A 214 -0.49 14.49 -20.81
CA ILE A 214 -0.99 15.07 -22.07
C ILE A 214 -1.76 16.38 -21.81
N ARG A 215 -2.01 16.74 -20.55
CA ARG A 215 -2.70 17.97 -20.15
C ARG A 215 -1.73 19.06 -19.75
#